data_AF-A0A2T4X4E0-F1
#
_entry.id   AF-A0A2T4X4E0-F1
#
_cell.length_a   1.000
_cell.length_b   1.000
_cell.length_c   1.000
_cell.angle_alpha   90.00
_cell.angle_beta   90.00
_cell.angle_gamma   90.00
#
_symmetry.space_group_name_H-M   'P 1'
#
loop_
_entity.id
_entity.type
_entity.pdbx_description
1 polymer ?
#
loop_
_entity_poly.entity_id
_entity_poly.type
_entity_poly.pdbx_seq_one_letter_code
_entity_poly.pdbx_strand_id
1 'polypeptide(L)'
;MFRWQGPTSLHYDEAALGASFFEAWDIEINAAGAVFMASFDVYEFADGEWTNLTENTDIHAYLGADLYFSQSGDLYLAGDLVVIARFDGAQWDTYAHGLDCGSRCPNHCL
;
A
#
# COMPACT_ATOMS: atom_id res chain seq x y z
N MET A 1 -7.66 -11.81 5.29
CA MET A 1 -6.35 -12.38 4.91
C MET A 1 -6.03 -13.60 5.77
N PHE A 2 -5.38 -14.64 5.23
CA PHE A 2 -4.96 -15.80 6.01
C PHE A 2 -3.43 -15.93 6.06
N ARG A 3 -2.87 -16.17 7.24
CA ARG A 3 -1.47 -16.53 7.42
C ARG A 3 -1.36 -17.97 7.89
N TRP A 4 -0.76 -18.81 7.06
CA TRP A 4 -0.50 -20.20 7.39
C TRP A 4 0.64 -20.33 8.41
N GLN A 5 0.44 -21.12 9.45
CA GLN A 5 1.41 -21.36 10.53
C GLN A 5 1.69 -22.87 10.74
N GLY A 6 1.56 -23.68 9.68
CA GLY A 6 1.71 -25.14 9.76
C GLY A 6 0.36 -25.85 9.86
N PRO A 7 -0.03 -26.43 11.01
CA PRO A 7 -1.33 -27.11 11.12
C PRO A 7 -2.52 -26.15 11.23
N THR A 8 -2.27 -24.87 11.50
CA THR A 8 -3.31 -23.85 11.71
C THR A 8 -3.07 -22.63 10.82
N SER A 9 -4.14 -21.89 10.57
CA SER A 9 -4.10 -20.59 9.89
C SER A 9 -4.65 -19.51 10.81
N LEU A 10 -3.97 -18.37 10.88
CA LEU A 10 -4.53 -17.16 11.46
C LEU A 10 -5.36 -16.44 10.40
N HIS A 11 -6.51 -15.94 10.79
CA HIS A 11 -7.35 -15.07 9.99
C HIS A 11 -7.21 -13.62 10.49
N TYR A 12 -6.90 -12.72 9.58
CA TYR A 12 -6.90 -11.27 9.82
C TYR A 12 -8.04 -10.64 9.04
N ASP A 13 -8.88 -9.89 9.73
CA ASP A 13 -10.05 -9.17 9.23
C ASP A 13 -10.10 -7.75 9.80
N GLU A 14 -11.21 -7.05 9.63
CA GLU A 14 -11.46 -5.70 10.17
C GLU A 14 -11.19 -5.58 11.67
N ALA A 15 -11.39 -6.65 12.46
CA ALA A 15 -11.11 -6.59 13.90
C ALA A 15 -9.61 -6.51 14.19
N ALA A 16 -8.77 -7.05 13.30
CA ALA A 16 -7.31 -7.00 13.40
C ALA A 16 -6.68 -5.82 12.66
N LEU A 17 -7.28 -5.38 11.55
CA LEU A 17 -6.72 -4.41 10.61
C LEU A 17 -7.41 -3.03 10.66
N GLY A 18 -8.50 -2.92 11.41
CA GLY A 18 -9.29 -1.70 11.55
C GLY A 18 -10.49 -1.65 10.62
N ALA A 19 -11.45 -0.77 10.94
CA ALA A 19 -12.74 -0.67 10.26
C ALA A 19 -12.67 -0.22 8.79
N SER A 20 -11.54 0.33 8.36
CA SER A 20 -11.29 0.75 6.97
C SER A 20 -10.76 -0.39 6.10
N PHE A 21 -10.35 -1.51 6.69
CA PHE A 21 -9.91 -2.67 5.93
C PHE A 21 -11.07 -3.28 5.15
N PHE A 22 -10.83 -3.63 3.88
CA PHE A 22 -11.83 -4.29 3.04
C PHE A 22 -11.31 -5.63 2.52
N GLU A 23 -10.36 -5.58 1.60
CA GLU A 23 -9.73 -6.75 1.02
C GLU A 23 -8.25 -6.49 0.73
N ALA A 24 -7.47 -7.57 0.66
CA ALA A 24 -6.08 -7.51 0.24
C ALA A 24 -6.04 -7.63 -1.30
N TRP A 25 -5.67 -6.56 -1.99
CA TRP A 25 -5.50 -6.56 -3.44
C TRP A 25 -4.15 -7.12 -3.86
N ASP A 26 -3.10 -6.74 -3.13
CA ASP A 26 -1.75 -7.23 -3.38
C ASP A 26 -0.93 -7.36 -2.09
N ILE A 27 0.10 -8.21 -2.12
CA ILE A 27 0.98 -8.52 -1.00
C ILE A 27 2.42 -8.61 -1.47
N GLU A 28 3.32 -7.93 -0.76
CA GLU A 28 4.77 -8.00 -0.98
C GLU A 28 5.51 -8.38 0.30
N ILE A 29 6.72 -8.92 0.17
CA ILE A 29 7.56 -9.30 1.32
C ILE A 29 8.95 -8.71 1.13
N ASN A 30 9.40 -7.92 2.09
CA ASN A 30 10.73 -7.32 2.03
C ASN A 30 11.83 -8.32 2.44
N ALA A 31 13.10 -7.92 2.28
CA ALA A 31 14.24 -8.76 2.63
C ALA A 31 14.35 -9.12 4.13
N ALA A 32 13.71 -8.35 5.02
CA ALA A 32 13.64 -8.63 6.45
C ALA A 32 12.50 -9.62 6.80
N GLY A 33 11.64 -9.96 5.84
CA GLY A 33 10.49 -10.83 6.03
C GLY A 33 9.22 -10.13 6.54
N ALA A 34 9.21 -8.80 6.60
CA ALA A 34 7.99 -8.04 6.87
C ALA A 34 7.05 -8.15 5.65
N VAL A 35 5.76 -8.26 5.93
CA VAL A 35 4.72 -8.44 4.91
C VAL A 35 3.99 -7.12 4.70
N PHE A 36 3.90 -6.68 3.46
CA PHE A 36 3.18 -5.48 3.06
C PHE A 36 1.92 -5.89 2.33
N MET A 37 0.82 -5.22 2.61
CA MET A 37 -0.47 -5.54 2.01
C MET A 37 -1.13 -4.24 1.55
N ALA A 38 -1.57 -4.22 0.29
CA ALA A 38 -2.40 -3.14 -0.22
C ALA A 38 -3.89 -3.50 -0.09
N SER A 39 -4.62 -2.54 0.45
CA SER A 39 -6.08 -2.45 0.47
C SER A 39 -6.45 -1.01 0.10
N PHE A 40 -7.53 -0.45 0.64
CA PHE A 40 -7.71 1.01 0.63
C PHE A 40 -6.50 1.75 1.21
N ASP A 41 -5.86 1.15 2.21
CA ASP A 41 -4.62 1.59 2.84
C ASP A 41 -3.49 0.58 2.62
N VAL A 42 -2.25 1.00 2.89
CA VAL A 42 -1.08 0.11 2.91
C VAL A 42 -0.77 -0.30 4.34
N TYR A 43 -0.69 -1.61 4.57
CA TYR A 43 -0.40 -2.18 5.89
C TYR A 43 0.94 -2.91 5.89
N GLU A 44 1.66 -2.85 7.01
CA GLU A 44 2.86 -3.63 7.27
C GLU A 44 2.61 -4.59 8.45
N PHE A 45 3.01 -5.85 8.27
CA PHE A 45 3.12 -6.83 9.34
C PHE A 45 4.60 -7.09 9.66
N ALA A 46 5.03 -6.61 10.81
CA ALA A 46 6.37 -6.81 11.34
C ALA A 46 6.28 -7.13 12.84
N ASP A 47 7.20 -7.96 13.34
CA ASP A 47 7.30 -8.30 14.77
C ASP A 47 6.00 -8.83 15.42
N GLY A 48 5.09 -9.38 14.61
CA GLY A 48 3.84 -9.97 15.09
C GLY A 48 2.63 -9.03 15.09
N GLU A 49 2.80 -7.77 14.67
CA GLU A 49 1.76 -6.74 14.71
C GLU A 49 1.53 -6.11 13.33
N TRP A 50 0.30 -5.67 13.08
CA TRP A 50 -0.07 -4.92 11.88
C TRP A 50 -0.04 -3.42 12.18
N THR A 51 0.54 -2.64 11.27
CA THR A 51 0.53 -1.17 11.29
C THR A 51 -0.03 -0.65 9.97
N ASN A 52 -0.92 0.34 10.02
CA ASN A 52 -1.38 1.06 8.84
C ASN A 52 -0.37 2.18 8.51
N LEU A 53 0.33 2.04 7.38
CA LEU A 53 1.37 2.98 6.95
C LEU A 53 0.81 4.26 6.33
N THR A 54 -0.47 4.28 5.96
CA THR A 54 -1.13 5.42 5.30
C THR A 54 -2.20 6.09 6.15
N GLU A 55 -2.43 5.64 7.40
CA GLU A 55 -3.48 6.14 8.31
C GLU A 55 -3.53 7.67 8.45
N ASN A 56 -2.37 8.31 8.45
CA ASN A 56 -2.24 9.76 8.64
C ASN A 56 -1.80 10.49 7.36
N THR A 57 -2.16 9.94 6.21
CA THR A 57 -1.85 10.49 4.88
C THR A 57 -3.12 10.59 4.05
N ASP A 58 -3.05 11.30 2.91
CA ASP A 58 -4.12 11.29 1.90
C ASP A 58 -3.90 10.17 0.85
N ILE A 59 -3.02 9.20 1.13
CA ILE A 59 -2.70 8.10 0.23
C ILE A 59 -3.70 6.99 0.47
N HIS A 60 -4.68 6.90 -0.43
CA HIS A 60 -5.64 5.81 -0.44
C HIS A 60 -5.75 5.24 -1.86
N ALA A 61 -5.65 3.91 -1.97
CA ALA A 61 -5.99 3.22 -3.20
C ALA A 61 -7.52 3.07 -3.32
N TYR A 62 -7.99 2.60 -4.47
CA TYR A 62 -9.43 2.45 -4.70
C TYR A 62 -9.70 1.31 -5.67
N LEU A 63 -10.50 0.32 -5.25
CA LEU A 63 -10.90 -0.85 -6.06
C LEU A 63 -9.76 -1.62 -6.74
N GLY A 64 -8.54 -1.49 -6.24
CA GLY A 64 -7.36 -2.13 -6.78
C GLY A 64 -6.08 -1.39 -6.38
N ALA A 65 -5.04 -2.16 -6.13
CA ALA A 65 -3.69 -1.66 -5.92
C ALA A 65 -2.67 -2.76 -6.18
N ASP A 66 -1.53 -2.37 -6.73
CA ASP A 66 -0.33 -3.19 -6.82
C ASP A 66 0.78 -2.62 -5.93
N LEU A 67 1.55 -3.51 -5.33
CA LEU A 67 2.77 -3.22 -4.58
C LEU A 67 3.98 -3.75 -5.34
N TYR A 68 5.11 -3.08 -5.19
CA TYR A 68 6.38 -3.57 -5.74
C TYR A 68 7.57 -3.01 -4.97
N PHE A 69 8.50 -3.88 -4.58
CA PHE A 69 9.79 -3.45 -4.05
C PHE A 69 10.81 -3.18 -5.16
N SER A 70 11.35 -1.97 -5.19
CA SER A 70 12.50 -1.64 -6.02
C SER A 70 13.78 -2.33 -5.56
N GLN A 71 14.81 -2.36 -6.41
CA GLN A 71 16.11 -2.92 -6.05
C GLN A 71 16.80 -2.20 -4.89
N SER A 72 16.48 -0.92 -4.64
CA SER A 72 17.00 -0.17 -3.48
C SER A 72 16.28 -0.51 -2.18
N GLY A 73 15.12 -1.19 -2.25
CA GLY A 73 14.30 -1.54 -1.10
C GLY A 73 13.09 -0.63 -0.87
N ASP A 74 12.93 0.42 -1.66
CA ASP A 74 11.77 1.31 -1.60
C ASP A 74 10.52 0.56 -2.09
N LEU A 75 9.41 0.70 -1.38
CA LEU A 75 8.12 0.13 -1.75
C LEU A 75 7.36 1.11 -2.64
N TYR A 76 6.87 0.65 -3.78
CA TYR A 76 5.97 1.41 -4.62
C TYR A 76 4.54 0.91 -4.47
N LEU A 77 3.60 1.85 -4.47
CA LEU A 77 2.16 1.63 -4.55
C LEU A 77 1.67 2.20 -5.89
N ALA A 78 0.88 1.41 -6.62
CA ALA A 78 0.09 1.88 -7.74
C ALA A 78 -1.39 1.55 -7.46
N GLY A 79 -2.16 2.55 -6.99
CA GLY A 79 -3.61 2.43 -6.81
C GLY A 79 -4.36 2.74 -8.11
N ASP A 80 -5.44 2.00 -8.39
CA ASP A 80 -6.18 1.97 -9.68
C ASP A 80 -6.58 3.37 -10.21
N LEU A 81 -6.81 4.38 -9.35
CA LEU A 81 -7.31 5.70 -9.78
C LEU A 81 -6.60 6.92 -9.22
N VAL A 82 -6.05 6.87 -8.01
CA VAL A 82 -5.83 8.10 -7.23
C VAL A 82 -4.37 8.32 -6.86
N VAL A 83 -3.55 7.27 -6.83
CA VAL A 83 -2.23 7.40 -6.22
C VAL A 83 -1.19 6.47 -6.85
N ILE A 84 -0.06 7.07 -7.19
CA ILE A 84 1.21 6.37 -7.32
C ILE A 84 2.10 6.96 -6.23
N ALA A 85 2.65 6.11 -5.36
CA ALA A 85 3.47 6.56 -4.25
C ALA A 85 4.69 5.65 -4.04
N ARG A 86 5.71 6.20 -3.40
CA ARG A 86 6.92 5.50 -2.98
C ARG A 86 7.10 5.67 -1.48
N PHE A 87 7.35 4.58 -0.77
CA PHE A 87 7.76 4.55 0.62
C PHE A 87 9.22 4.14 0.73
N ASP A 88 10.04 4.99 1.36
CA ASP A 88 11.48 4.74 1.53
C ASP A 88 11.84 3.99 2.83
N GLY A 89 10.82 3.48 3.54
CA GLY A 89 10.96 2.87 4.86
C GLY A 89 10.64 3.83 6.02
N ALA A 90 10.48 5.12 5.76
CA ALA A 90 10.10 6.11 6.77
C ALA A 90 9.06 7.12 6.27
N GLN A 91 9.12 7.52 5.00
CA GLN A 91 8.28 8.57 4.43
C GLN A 91 7.70 8.17 3.08
N TRP A 92 6.54 8.77 2.78
CA TRP A 92 5.87 8.63 1.51
C TRP A 92 6.11 9.84 0.61
N ASP A 93 6.49 9.57 -0.63
CA ASP A 93 6.47 10.52 -1.73
C ASP A 93 5.35 10.13 -2.71
N THR A 94 4.51 11.08 -3.11
CA THR A 94 3.45 10.86 -4.10
C THR A 94 3.84 11.43 -5.47
N TYR A 95 3.42 10.74 -6.52
CA TYR A 95 3.61 11.17 -7.89
C TYR A 95 2.28 11.58 -8.50
N ALA A 96 2.29 12.70 -9.22
CA ALA A 96 1.13 13.13 -9.98
C ALA A 96 0.79 12.08 -11.04
N HIS A 97 -0.44 11.57 -11.00
CA HIS A 97 -1.01 10.79 -12.09
C HIS A 97 -1.67 11.75 -13.07
N GLY A 98 -1.57 11.48 -14.38
CA GLY A 98 -1.92 12.41 -15.47
C GLY A 98 -3.39 12.88 -15.52
N LEU A 99 -4.23 12.47 -14.57
CA LEU A 99 -5.59 13.00 -14.38
C LEU A 99 -5.60 14.38 -13.69
N ASP A 100 -4.50 14.79 -13.04
CA ASP A 100 -4.38 16.12 -12.42
C ASP A 100 -3.94 17.23 -13.42
N CYS A 101 -3.81 16.89 -14.70
CA CYS A 101 -3.55 17.83 -15.79
C CYS A 101 -4.65 18.91 -15.97
N GLY A 102 -5.81 18.74 -15.33
CA GLY A 102 -6.92 19.69 -15.38
C GLY A 102 -6.69 20.97 -14.56
N SER A 103 -5.79 20.97 -13.56
CA SER A 103 -5.64 22.08 -12.62
C SER A 103 -4.25 22.75 -12.62
N ARG A 104 -3.21 22.12 -13.18
CA ARG A 104 -1.82 22.58 -13.00
C ARG A 104 -0.85 22.51 -14.20
N CYS A 105 -1.31 22.41 -15.44
CA CYS A 105 -0.39 22.46 -16.60
C CYS A 105 -0.56 23.75 -17.44
N PRO A 106 0.32 24.77 -17.28
CA PRO A 106 0.47 25.78 -18.31
C PRO A 106 1.37 25.21 -19.40
N ASN A 107 0.77 24.87 -20.54
CA ASN A 107 1.42 24.63 -21.82
C ASN A 107 2.54 23.56 -21.81
N HIS A 108 2.22 22.32 -22.18
CA HIS A 108 3.03 21.44 -23.04
C HIS A 108 2.49 20.01 -22.89
N CYS A 109 1.47 19.68 -23.67
CA CYS A 109 1.25 18.31 -24.13
C CYS A 109 1.46 18.34 -25.65
N LEU A 110 2.30 17.44 -26.15
CA LEU A 110 2.59 17.24 -27.57
C LEU A 110 1.33 16.90 -28.36
#